data_AF-A0A5N3S9E7-F1
#
_entry.id   AF-A0A5N3S9E7-F1
#
_cell.length_a   1.000
_cell.length_b   1.000
_cell.length_c   1.000
_cell.angle_alpha   90.00
_cell.angle_beta   90.00
_cell.angle_gamma   90.00
#
_symmetry.space_group_name_H-M   'P 1'
#
loop_
_entity.id
_entity.type
_entity.pdbx_description
1 polymer ?
#
loop_
_entity_poly.entity_id
_entity_poly.type
_entity_poly.pdbx_seq_one_letter_code
_entity_poly.pdbx_strand_id
1 'polypeptide(L)'
;MSIWKLGLISVCTAFSVGAMAQDNEPTILDYNYVTASVYSGSLNADAGGNNNASVFGLGVSYEMTDEWLLIGDYTARFIHPDESTTRIDTLMGGAGYRFNIRKDLDIVASYLLGITKGEIELNSNNQTLESDTEFIHGGKVELNYGFAKRWIANGSIQANRSDLFDEEVYHLGIRYKVTSKFSIEGAYQHRDGEGNNGGERTNELGLEFRLEY
;
A
#
# COMPACT_ATOMS: atom_id res chain seq x y z
N MET A 1 -20.81 -18.27 24.85
CA MET A 1 -21.24 -18.86 23.56
C MET A 1 -21.94 -17.75 22.80
N SER A 2 -21.50 -17.27 21.64
CA SER A 2 -20.94 -17.99 20.51
C SER A 2 -19.81 -17.16 19.86
N ILE A 3 -18.61 -17.74 19.86
CA ILE A 3 -17.59 -17.53 18.82
C ILE A 3 -18.20 -18.04 17.49
N TRP A 4 -17.57 -17.83 16.34
CA TRP A 4 -17.95 -18.32 15.00
C TRP A 4 -18.65 -17.30 14.10
N LYS A 5 -17.86 -16.36 13.57
CA LYS A 5 -17.93 -15.93 12.15
C LYS A 5 -16.54 -15.50 11.68
N LEU A 6 -15.61 -16.46 11.58
CA LEU A 6 -14.41 -16.29 10.75
C LEU A 6 -14.71 -16.97 9.42
N GLY A 7 -15.11 -16.18 8.43
CA GLY A 7 -15.18 -16.61 7.05
C GLY A 7 -13.77 -16.77 6.51
N LEU A 8 -13.24 -17.99 6.57
CA LEU A 8 -12.03 -18.39 5.88
C LEU A 8 -12.24 -18.23 4.37
N ILE A 9 -11.76 -17.12 3.80
CA ILE A 9 -11.54 -17.02 2.36
C ILE A 9 -10.33 -17.91 2.07
N SER A 10 -10.60 -19.09 1.53
CA SER A 10 -9.59 -20.03 1.05
C SER A 10 -8.87 -19.44 -0.16
N VAL A 11 -7.78 -18.71 0.08
CA VAL A 11 -6.84 -18.34 -0.99
C VAL A 11 -6.14 -19.63 -1.43
N CYS A 12 -6.42 -20.07 -2.66
CA CYS A 12 -5.76 -21.20 -3.28
C CYS A 12 -4.26 -20.90 -3.46
N THR A 13 -3.45 -21.28 -2.47
CA THR A 13 -2.00 -21.28 -2.59
C THR A 13 -1.58 -22.50 -3.41
N ALA A 14 -1.42 -22.31 -4.73
CA ALA A 14 -0.69 -23.26 -5.56
C ALA A 14 0.81 -22.94 -5.50
N PHE A 15 1.49 -23.41 -4.45
CA PHE A 15 2.96 -23.42 -4.42
C PHE A 15 3.45 -24.67 -5.17
N SER A 16 3.85 -24.51 -6.43
CA SER A 16 4.74 -25.48 -7.09
C SER A 16 6.18 -25.12 -6.74
N VAL A 17 6.75 -25.84 -5.77
CA VAL A 17 8.17 -25.72 -5.41
C VAL A 17 9.00 -26.42 -6.48
N GLY A 18 9.33 -25.70 -7.55
CA GLY A 18 10.44 -26.05 -8.43
C GLY A 18 11.74 -25.54 -7.82
N ALA A 19 12.47 -26.42 -7.14
CA ALA A 19 13.83 -26.13 -6.70
C ALA A 19 14.77 -26.17 -7.91
N MET A 20 15.22 -25.01 -8.37
CA MET A 20 16.33 -24.89 -9.32
C MET A 20 17.24 -23.76 -8.82
N ALA A 21 18.40 -24.13 -8.28
CA ALA A 21 19.46 -23.19 -7.95
C ALA A 21 20.06 -22.67 -9.27
N GLN A 22 19.98 -21.35 -9.48
CA GLN A 22 20.70 -20.66 -10.56
C GLN A 22 21.37 -19.43 -9.96
N ASP A 23 22.55 -19.62 -9.38
CA ASP A 23 23.26 -18.63 -8.56
C ASP A 23 23.87 -17.44 -9.32
N ASN A 24 23.71 -17.33 -10.65
CA ASN A 24 24.46 -16.32 -11.44
C ASN A 24 23.64 -15.33 -12.28
N GLU A 25 22.30 -15.36 -12.27
CA GLU A 25 21.52 -14.25 -12.86
C GLU A 25 21.35 -13.07 -11.87
N PRO A 26 21.27 -11.81 -12.33
CA PRO A 26 20.85 -10.70 -11.46
C PRO A 26 19.49 -11.00 -10.83
N THR A 27 19.29 -10.64 -9.55
CA THR A 27 17.98 -10.80 -8.92
C THR A 27 17.00 -9.83 -9.57
N ILE A 28 15.78 -10.28 -9.88
CA ILE A 28 14.76 -9.41 -10.47
C ILE A 28 14.15 -8.44 -9.44
N LEU A 29 14.35 -8.72 -8.14
CA LEU A 29 13.86 -7.92 -7.02
C LEU A 29 14.94 -6.87 -6.66
N ASP A 30 14.67 -5.61 -6.99
CA ASP A 30 15.52 -4.47 -6.67
C ASP A 30 14.79 -3.57 -5.65
N TYR A 31 15.53 -3.10 -4.64
CA TYR A 31 15.04 -2.30 -3.53
C TYR A 31 15.59 -0.87 -3.49
N ASN A 32 16.34 -0.46 -4.52
CA ASN A 32 16.77 0.92 -4.71
C ASN A 32 15.90 1.56 -5.78
N TYR A 33 14.78 2.17 -5.36
CA TYR A 33 13.82 2.72 -6.29
C TYR A 33 13.03 3.88 -5.72
N VAL A 34 12.43 4.64 -6.64
CA VAL A 34 11.33 5.55 -6.34
C VAL A 34 10.07 5.06 -7.04
N THR A 35 8.92 5.31 -6.42
CA THR A 35 7.60 4.99 -6.97
C THR A 35 6.72 6.22 -7.09
N ALA A 36 5.83 6.19 -8.07
CA ALA A 36 4.70 7.09 -8.19
C ALA A 36 3.46 6.26 -8.49
N SER A 37 2.38 6.49 -7.75
CA SER A 37 1.17 5.68 -7.88
C SER A 37 -0.09 6.53 -7.95
N VAL A 38 -1.08 5.99 -8.66
CA VAL A 38 -2.41 6.58 -8.78
C VAL A 38 -3.44 5.46 -8.68
N TYR A 39 -4.40 5.63 -7.78
CA TYR A 39 -5.51 4.71 -7.58
C TYR A 39 -6.83 5.46 -7.63
N SER A 40 -7.86 4.76 -8.09
CA SER A 40 -9.24 5.22 -8.00
C SER A 40 -10.09 4.10 -7.42
N GLY A 41 -11.03 4.45 -6.55
CA GLY A 41 -11.86 3.50 -5.85
C GLY A 41 -13.25 4.02 -5.53
N SER A 42 -14.07 3.09 -5.05
CA SER A 42 -15.43 3.35 -4.56
C SER A 42 -15.53 2.97 -3.09
N LEU A 43 -16.27 3.78 -2.33
CA LEU A 43 -16.64 3.48 -0.94
C LEU A 43 -17.88 2.57 -0.92
N ASN A 44 -17.96 1.66 0.05
CA ASN A 44 -19.17 0.87 0.26
C ASN A 44 -20.33 1.75 0.75
N ALA A 45 -21.55 1.40 0.33
CA ALA A 45 -22.78 2.17 0.55
C ALA A 45 -23.14 2.46 2.02
N ASP A 46 -22.56 1.71 2.97
CA ASP A 46 -22.78 1.91 4.41
C ASP A 46 -22.14 3.21 4.94
N ALA A 47 -21.25 3.85 4.17
CA ALA A 47 -20.60 5.13 4.49
C ALA A 47 -21.37 6.37 3.97
N GLY A 48 -22.67 6.23 3.66
CA GLY A 48 -23.57 7.38 3.48
C GLY A 48 -23.67 7.96 2.07
N GLY A 49 -23.32 7.22 1.01
CA GLY A 49 -23.48 7.69 -0.37
C GLY A 49 -22.59 6.95 -1.37
N ASN A 50 -22.80 7.21 -2.66
CA ASN A 50 -21.98 6.66 -3.76
C ASN A 50 -20.65 7.43 -3.86
N ASN A 51 -19.86 7.37 -2.79
CA ASN A 51 -18.66 8.17 -2.65
C ASN A 51 -17.49 7.53 -3.42
N ASN A 52 -16.67 8.35 -4.06
CA ASN A 52 -15.47 7.88 -4.75
C ASN A 52 -14.21 8.33 -4.00
N ALA A 53 -13.13 7.58 -4.21
CA ALA A 53 -11.82 7.87 -3.67
C ALA A 53 -10.80 7.97 -4.80
N SER A 54 -9.88 8.92 -4.67
CA SER A 54 -8.68 9.01 -5.51
C SER A 54 -7.47 9.09 -4.61
N VAL A 55 -6.43 8.32 -4.92
CA VAL A 55 -5.21 8.25 -4.11
C VAL A 55 -4.01 8.48 -5.01
N PHE A 56 -3.11 9.35 -4.57
CA PHE A 56 -1.83 9.61 -5.21
C PHE A 56 -0.73 9.26 -4.22
N GLY A 57 0.28 8.52 -4.67
CA GLY A 57 1.38 8.08 -3.83
C GLY A 57 2.74 8.40 -4.42
N LEU A 58 3.70 8.68 -3.55
CA LEU A 58 5.12 8.72 -3.85
C LEU A 58 5.86 7.87 -2.82
N GLY A 59 6.71 6.96 -3.27
CA GLY A 59 7.48 6.08 -2.40
C GLY A 59 8.97 6.12 -2.74
N VAL A 60 9.80 5.79 -1.77
CA VAL A 60 11.23 5.58 -1.92
C VAL A 60 11.66 4.38 -1.10
N SER A 61 12.55 3.58 -1.66
CA SER A 61 13.24 2.49 -0.98
C SER A 61 14.73 2.59 -1.27
N TYR A 62 15.54 2.38 -0.24
CA TYR A 62 17.00 2.36 -0.33
C TYR A 62 17.57 1.20 0.48
N GLU A 63 18.38 0.38 -0.16
CA GLU A 63 19.06 -0.75 0.45
C GLU A 63 20.32 -0.25 1.20
N MET A 64 20.28 -0.23 2.53
CA MET A 64 21.44 0.14 3.36
C MET A 64 22.47 -0.97 3.44
N THR A 65 21.99 -2.20 3.48
CA THR A 65 22.73 -3.46 3.52
C THR A 65 21.86 -4.51 2.82
N ASP A 66 22.40 -5.68 2.51
CA ASP A 66 21.69 -6.77 1.81
C ASP A 66 20.32 -7.13 2.45
N GLU A 67 20.14 -6.91 3.76
CA GLU A 67 18.88 -7.18 4.48
C GLU A 67 18.10 -5.92 4.91
N TRP A 68 18.75 -4.79 5.12
CA TRP A 68 18.11 -3.59 5.69
C TRP A 68 17.75 -2.54 4.64
N LEU A 69 16.51 -2.08 4.72
CA LEU A 69 15.95 -1.06 3.83
C LEU A 69 15.58 0.20 4.62
N LEU A 70 15.81 1.37 4.04
CA LEU A 70 15.12 2.61 4.39
C LEU A 70 13.95 2.80 3.45
N ILE A 71 12.79 3.11 4.01
CA ILE A 71 11.54 3.24 3.27
C ILE A 71 10.91 4.58 3.64
N GLY A 72 10.38 5.27 2.64
CA GLY A 72 9.60 6.49 2.83
C GLY A 72 8.42 6.51 1.88
N ASP A 73 7.25 6.86 2.39
CA ASP A 73 6.00 6.87 1.65
C ASP A 73 5.22 8.15 1.96
N TYR A 74 4.73 8.79 0.91
CA TYR A 74 3.76 9.88 0.97
C TYR A 74 2.51 9.48 0.20
N THR A 75 1.34 9.66 0.81
CA THR A 75 0.05 9.42 0.16
C THR A 75 -0.88 10.60 0.38
N ALA A 76 -1.49 11.09 -0.71
CA ALA A 76 -2.60 12.04 -0.68
C ALA A 76 -3.87 11.32 -1.14
N ARG A 77 -4.87 11.22 -0.26
CA ARG A 77 -6.16 10.58 -0.51
C ARG A 77 -7.26 11.62 -0.50
N PHE A 78 -8.10 11.59 -1.53
CA PHE A 78 -9.26 12.46 -1.69
C PHE A 78 -10.51 11.59 -1.69
N ILE A 79 -11.42 11.87 -0.76
CA ILE A 79 -12.69 11.19 -0.60
C ILE A 79 -13.76 12.22 -0.89
N HIS A 80 -14.65 11.94 -1.85
CA HIS A 80 -15.69 12.87 -2.27
C HIS A 80 -17.09 12.38 -1.86
N PRO A 81 -17.52 12.70 -0.63
CA PRO A 81 -18.94 12.74 -0.28
C PRO A 81 -19.73 13.77 -1.10
N ASP A 82 -21.06 13.67 -1.10
CA ASP A 82 -21.92 14.54 -1.91
C ASP A 82 -21.74 16.05 -1.60
N GLU A 83 -21.52 16.43 -0.34
CA GLU A 83 -21.49 17.84 0.10
C GLU A 83 -20.09 18.36 0.52
N SER A 84 -19.12 17.48 0.69
CA SER A 84 -17.77 17.82 1.14
C SER A 84 -16.70 17.00 0.43
N THR A 85 -15.45 17.40 0.55
CA THR A 85 -14.29 16.62 0.17
C THR A 85 -13.40 16.45 1.40
N THR A 86 -13.11 15.20 1.74
CA THR A 86 -12.13 14.88 2.79
C THR A 86 -10.79 14.58 2.13
N ARG A 87 -9.76 15.32 2.53
CA ARG A 87 -8.38 15.12 2.10
C ARG A 87 -7.57 14.56 3.25
N ILE A 88 -6.84 13.48 3.00
CA ILE A 88 -5.94 12.86 3.98
C ILE A 88 -4.54 12.81 3.36
N ASP A 89 -3.60 13.51 3.97
CA ASP A 89 -2.18 13.48 3.62
C ASP A 89 -1.40 12.71 4.68
N THR A 90 -0.72 11.64 4.29
CA THR A 90 0.10 10.83 5.18
C THR A 90 1.53 10.80 4.68
N LEU A 91 2.48 11.14 5.54
CA LEU A 91 3.91 11.04 5.27
C LEU A 91 4.53 10.13 6.33
N MET A 92 5.09 9.00 5.90
CA MET A 92 5.73 8.03 6.78
C MET A 92 7.12 7.69 6.30
N GLY A 93 8.01 7.38 7.23
CA GLY A 93 9.34 6.86 6.96
C GLY A 93 9.76 5.85 8.01
N GLY A 94 10.64 4.93 7.64
CA GLY A 94 11.09 3.92 8.56
C GLY A 94 12.07 2.92 7.96
N ALA A 95 12.10 1.74 8.56
CA ALA A 95 13.05 0.69 8.20
C ALA A 95 12.32 -0.61 7.86
N GLY A 96 12.85 -1.32 6.87
CA GLY A 96 12.44 -2.66 6.49
C GLY A 96 13.56 -3.68 6.70
N TYR A 97 13.18 -4.90 7.04
CA TYR A 97 14.07 -6.06 7.05
C TYR A 97 13.59 -7.06 5.99
N ARG A 98 14.50 -7.45 5.11
CA ARG A 98 14.29 -8.39 4.02
C ARG A 98 14.69 -9.80 4.44
N PHE A 99 13.72 -10.70 4.41
CA PHE A 99 13.91 -12.14 4.56
C PHE A 99 13.96 -12.78 3.18
N ASN A 100 15.18 -13.03 2.67
CA ASN A 100 15.37 -13.75 1.42
C ASN A 100 15.03 -15.23 1.61
N ILE A 101 13.98 -15.72 0.95
CA ILE A 101 13.58 -17.13 0.98
C ILE A 101 14.33 -17.87 -0.14
N ARG A 102 14.33 -17.28 -1.33
CA ARG A 102 15.15 -17.67 -2.48
C ARG A 102 15.36 -16.44 -3.37
N LYS A 103 16.24 -16.58 -4.36
CA LYS A 103 16.67 -15.50 -5.26
C LYS A 103 15.56 -14.62 -5.86
N ASP A 104 14.40 -15.19 -6.16
CA ASP A 104 13.26 -14.51 -6.79
C ASP A 104 12.06 -14.38 -5.85
N LEU A 105 12.19 -14.73 -4.57
CA LEU A 105 11.12 -14.71 -3.57
C LEU A 105 11.64 -14.24 -2.22
N ASP A 106 11.09 -13.14 -1.73
CA ASP A 106 11.41 -12.65 -0.40
C ASP A 106 10.16 -12.11 0.31
N ILE A 107 10.33 -11.89 1.61
CA ILE A 107 9.39 -11.16 2.45
C ILE A 107 10.11 -9.92 2.99
N VAL A 108 9.45 -8.78 2.95
CA VAL A 108 9.91 -7.56 3.60
C VAL A 108 8.95 -7.23 4.73
N ALA A 109 9.47 -7.16 5.96
CA ALA A 109 8.73 -6.65 7.10
C ALA A 109 9.27 -5.25 7.45
N SER A 110 8.40 -4.26 7.55
CA SER A 110 8.79 -2.89 7.86
C SER A 110 7.96 -2.26 8.97
N TYR A 111 8.58 -1.29 9.62
CA TYR A 111 7.94 -0.45 10.61
C TYR A 111 8.18 1.02 10.23
N LEU A 112 7.10 1.79 10.22
CA LEU A 112 7.03 3.13 9.68
C LEU A 112 6.47 4.08 10.74
N LEU A 113 7.04 5.27 10.83
CA LEU A 113 6.58 6.35 11.70
C LEU A 113 6.37 7.60 10.85
N GLY A 114 5.43 8.46 11.24
CA GLY A 114 5.10 9.59 10.42
C GLY A 114 4.12 10.57 11.03
N ILE A 115 3.60 11.41 10.14
CA ILE A 115 2.54 12.35 10.42
C ILE A 115 1.42 12.13 9.42
N THR A 116 0.21 12.38 9.86
CA THR A 116 -0.96 12.40 8.99
C THR A 116 -1.80 13.63 9.27
N LYS A 117 -2.41 14.17 8.22
CA LYS A 117 -3.27 15.35 8.27
C LYS A 117 -4.57 15.05 7.56
N GLY A 118 -5.69 15.25 8.26
CA GLY A 118 -7.03 15.19 7.69
C GLY A 118 -7.61 16.60 7.58
N GLU A 119 -8.15 16.94 6.41
CA GLU A 119 -8.87 18.19 6.16
C GLU A 119 -10.23 17.88 5.55
N ILE A 120 -11.30 18.50 6.07
CA ILE A 120 -12.65 18.43 5.49
C ILE A 120 -13.02 19.79 4.92
N GLU A 121 -13.29 19.84 3.61
CA GLU A 121 -13.69 21.07 2.91
C GLU A 121 -15.12 20.95 2.38
N LEU A 122 -15.93 21.99 2.54
CA LEU A 122 -17.26 22.07 1.92
C LEU A 122 -17.15 22.32 0.42
N ASN A 123 -17.86 21.51 -0.38
CA ASN A 123 -17.85 21.65 -1.84
C ASN A 123 -18.51 22.96 -2.32
N SER A 124 -19.38 23.56 -1.50
CA SER A 124 -20.16 24.75 -1.88
C SER A 124 -19.36 26.07 -1.86
N ASN A 125 -18.35 26.17 -0.99
CA ASN A 125 -17.61 27.41 -0.76
C ASN A 125 -16.12 27.20 -0.43
N ASN A 126 -15.62 25.96 -0.50
CA ASN A 126 -14.26 25.55 -0.13
C ASN A 126 -13.85 26.00 1.27
N GLN A 127 -14.81 26.08 2.20
CA GLN A 127 -14.51 26.38 3.58
C GLN A 127 -13.98 25.13 4.29
N THR A 128 -12.78 25.19 4.85
CA THR A 128 -12.24 24.16 5.74
C THR A 128 -13.07 24.11 7.02
N LEU A 129 -13.74 22.98 7.25
CA LEU A 129 -14.55 22.70 8.44
C LEU A 129 -13.71 22.18 9.59
N GLU A 130 -12.75 21.30 9.26
CA GLU A 130 -11.94 20.56 10.21
C GLU A 130 -10.55 20.35 9.60
N SER A 131 -9.50 20.47 10.43
CA SER A 131 -8.11 20.27 10.02
C SER A 131 -7.30 19.81 11.22
N ASP A 132 -7.03 18.52 11.29
CA ASP A 132 -6.26 17.91 12.38
C ASP A 132 -4.99 17.25 11.85
N THR A 133 -3.93 17.30 12.65
CA THR A 133 -2.64 16.68 12.33
C THR A 133 -2.21 15.82 13.49
N GLU A 134 -1.97 14.55 13.21
CA GLU A 134 -1.64 13.57 14.23
C GLU A 134 -0.41 12.76 13.88
N PHE A 135 0.22 12.21 14.91
CA PHE A 135 1.27 11.22 14.73
C PHE A 135 0.67 9.90 14.26
N ILE A 136 1.34 9.23 13.33
CA ILE A 136 0.92 7.92 12.82
C ILE A 136 2.10 6.95 12.85
N HIS A 137 1.81 5.69 13.16
CA HIS A 137 2.77 4.60 13.05
C HIS A 137 2.13 3.39 12.39
N GLY A 138 2.95 2.55 11.77
CA GLY A 138 2.41 1.39 11.08
C GLY A 138 3.43 0.29 10.86
N GLY A 139 2.91 -0.93 10.77
CA GLY A 139 3.66 -2.12 10.39
C GLY A 139 3.19 -2.62 9.03
N LYS A 140 4.14 -3.01 8.17
CA LYS A 140 3.84 -3.57 6.85
C LYS A 140 4.59 -4.90 6.66
N VAL A 141 3.92 -5.87 6.06
CA VAL A 141 4.53 -7.12 5.59
C VAL A 141 4.21 -7.27 4.10
N GLU A 142 5.25 -7.45 3.30
CA GLU A 142 5.17 -7.59 1.84
C GLU A 142 5.82 -8.90 1.40
N LEU A 143 5.17 -9.60 0.49
CA LEU A 143 5.69 -10.78 -0.19
C LEU A 143 5.94 -10.42 -1.65
N ASN A 144 7.16 -10.63 -2.15
CA ASN A 144 7.51 -10.38 -3.54
C ASN A 144 7.95 -11.66 -4.24
N TYR A 145 7.43 -11.92 -5.44
CA TYR A 145 7.76 -13.10 -6.23
C TYR A 145 8.00 -12.77 -7.71
N GLY A 146 9.26 -12.84 -8.14
CA GLY A 146 9.68 -12.80 -9.54
C GLY A 146 9.43 -14.11 -10.28
N PHE A 147 8.23 -14.32 -10.81
CA PHE A 147 7.86 -15.61 -11.43
C PHE A 147 8.28 -15.75 -12.91
N ALA A 148 8.72 -14.66 -13.55
CA ALA A 148 9.31 -14.71 -14.89
C ALA A 148 10.32 -13.57 -15.07
N LYS A 149 11.13 -13.62 -16.13
CA LYS A 149 12.25 -12.68 -16.39
C LYS A 149 11.91 -11.18 -16.30
N ARG A 150 10.64 -10.82 -16.46
CA ARG A 150 10.16 -9.43 -16.42
C ARG A 150 8.92 -9.25 -15.55
N TRP A 151 8.46 -10.30 -14.86
CA TRP A 151 7.20 -10.25 -14.12
C TRP A 151 7.44 -10.53 -12.65
N ILE A 152 6.90 -9.64 -11.83
CA ILE A 152 6.94 -9.72 -10.37
C ILE A 152 5.49 -9.63 -9.88
N ALA A 153 5.07 -10.59 -9.07
CA ALA A 153 3.86 -10.47 -8.28
C ALA A 153 4.24 -9.96 -6.89
N ASN A 154 3.45 -9.07 -6.31
CA ASN A 154 3.61 -8.66 -4.92
C ASN A 154 2.26 -8.63 -4.20
N GLY A 155 2.30 -8.84 -2.89
CA GLY A 155 1.17 -8.61 -2.03
C GLY A 155 1.63 -8.09 -0.69
N SER A 156 0.88 -7.16 -0.10
CA SER A 156 1.22 -6.63 1.22
C SER A 156 0.00 -6.39 2.11
N ILE A 157 0.26 -6.39 3.41
CA ILE A 157 -0.68 -5.99 4.45
C ILE A 157 0.02 -4.92 5.28
N GLN A 158 -0.62 -3.78 5.44
CA GLN A 158 -0.14 -2.68 6.28
C GLN A 158 -1.21 -2.28 7.28
N ALA A 159 -0.84 -2.21 8.55
CA ALA A 159 -1.70 -1.68 9.61
C ALA A 159 -1.11 -0.35 10.08
N ASN A 160 -1.86 0.73 9.87
CA ASN A 160 -1.55 2.08 10.33
C ASN A 160 -2.44 2.41 11.53
N ARG A 161 -1.86 3.08 12.53
CA ARG A 161 -2.53 3.47 13.76
C ARG A 161 -2.21 4.92 14.09
N SER A 162 -3.24 5.69 14.43
CA SER A 162 -3.14 7.09 14.86
C SER A 162 -4.39 7.48 15.64
N ASP A 163 -4.30 8.58 16.41
CA ASP A 163 -5.48 9.12 17.10
C ASP A 163 -6.51 9.73 16.13
N LEU A 164 -6.12 9.99 14.86
CA LEU A 164 -7.00 10.50 13.80
C LEU A 164 -7.75 9.40 13.06
N PHE A 165 -7.03 8.33 12.66
CA PHE A 165 -7.59 7.15 12.00
C PHE A 165 -6.72 5.91 12.21
N ASP A 166 -7.39 4.76 12.30
CA ASP A 166 -6.79 3.44 12.19
C ASP A 166 -7.11 2.87 10.81
N GLU A 167 -6.13 2.34 10.11
CA GLU A 167 -6.35 1.80 8.76
C GLU A 167 -5.60 0.49 8.55
N GLU A 168 -6.26 -0.46 7.91
CA GLU A 168 -5.65 -1.66 7.36
C GLU A 168 -5.69 -1.61 5.83
N VAL A 169 -4.54 -1.76 5.21
CA VAL A 169 -4.35 -1.68 3.76
C VAL A 169 -3.88 -3.03 3.25
N TYR A 170 -4.66 -3.62 2.37
CA TYR A 170 -4.36 -4.87 1.69
C TYR A 170 -4.06 -4.58 0.23
N HIS A 171 -2.87 -4.95 -0.24
CA HIS A 171 -2.41 -4.65 -1.59
C HIS A 171 -2.08 -5.94 -2.34
N LEU A 172 -2.46 -6.00 -3.62
CA LEU A 172 -2.08 -7.07 -4.54
C LEU A 172 -1.70 -6.46 -5.89
N GLY A 173 -0.48 -6.72 -6.35
CA GLY A 173 0.08 -6.11 -7.55
C GLY A 173 0.74 -7.10 -8.50
N ILE A 174 0.68 -6.79 -9.79
CA ILE A 174 1.44 -7.46 -10.84
C ILE A 174 2.26 -6.41 -11.59
N ARG A 175 3.58 -6.52 -11.49
CA ARG A 175 4.56 -5.61 -12.08
C ARG A 175 5.24 -6.22 -13.29
N TYR A 176 5.37 -5.40 -14.33
CA TYR A 176 6.11 -5.70 -15.54
C TYR A 176 7.34 -4.77 -15.67
N LYS A 177 8.54 -5.35 -15.76
CA LYS A 177 9.78 -4.63 -16.08
C LYS A 177 9.80 -4.28 -17.57
N VAL A 178 9.51 -3.02 -17.88
CA VAL A 178 9.55 -2.45 -19.24
C VAL A 178 11.00 -2.32 -19.69
N THR A 179 11.87 -1.85 -18.80
CA THR A 179 13.33 -1.80 -18.98
C THR A 179 14.02 -2.41 -17.76
N SER A 180 15.36 -2.41 -17.74
CA SER A 180 16.13 -2.83 -16.57
C SER A 180 16.04 -1.86 -15.39
N LYS A 181 15.44 -0.67 -15.57
CA LYS A 181 15.30 0.36 -14.53
C LYS A 181 13.88 0.88 -14.36
N PHE A 182 12.98 0.59 -15.31
CA PHE A 182 11.63 1.11 -15.30
C PHE A 182 10.61 -0.01 -15.37
N SER A 183 9.60 0.06 -14.52
CA SER A 183 8.52 -0.91 -14.45
C SER A 183 7.18 -0.26 -14.20
N ILE A 184 6.13 -0.94 -14.64
CA ILE A 184 4.74 -0.54 -14.49
C ILE A 184 4.03 -1.68 -13.77
N GLU A 185 3.20 -1.35 -12.81
CA GLU A 185 2.44 -2.27 -12.01
C GLU A 185 0.96 -1.94 -12.07
N GLY A 186 0.15 -2.96 -12.35
CA GLY A 186 -1.29 -2.89 -12.13
C GLY A 186 -1.59 -3.49 -10.77
N ALA A 187 -2.36 -2.76 -9.96
CA ALA A 187 -2.60 -3.14 -8.57
C ALA A 187 -4.06 -2.95 -8.14
N TYR A 188 -4.45 -3.80 -7.20
CA TYR A 188 -5.69 -3.70 -6.44
C TYR A 188 -5.34 -3.45 -4.98
N GLN A 189 -6.12 -2.58 -4.34
CA GLN A 189 -5.98 -2.25 -2.95
C GLN A 189 -7.35 -2.22 -2.26
N HIS A 190 -7.41 -2.84 -1.09
CA HIS A 190 -8.56 -2.76 -0.20
C HIS A 190 -8.11 -2.05 1.07
N ARG A 191 -8.87 -1.03 1.50
CA ARG A 191 -8.64 -0.34 2.77
C ARG A 191 -9.85 -0.53 3.66
N ASP A 192 -9.59 -0.89 4.91
CA ASP A 192 -10.57 -0.87 6.00
C ASP A 192 -10.06 0.14 7.02
N GLY A 193 -10.67 1.31 7.04
CA GLY A 193 -10.36 2.39 7.97
C GLY A 193 -11.43 2.51 9.05
N GLU A 194 -11.02 2.66 10.30
CA GLU A 194 -11.87 3.11 11.40
C GLU A 194 -11.42 4.51 11.82
N GLY A 195 -12.32 5.50 11.73
CA GLY A 195 -12.08 6.88 12.17
C GLY A 195 -13.22 7.40 13.02
N ASN A 196 -13.00 8.54 13.69
CA ASN A 196 -13.98 9.17 14.56
C ASN A 196 -15.30 9.54 13.85
N ASN A 197 -15.29 9.64 12.51
CA ASN A 197 -16.43 9.97 11.67
C ASN A 197 -17.08 8.75 10.97
N GLY A 198 -16.76 7.52 11.40
CA GLY A 198 -17.30 6.29 10.85
C GLY A 198 -16.25 5.47 10.08
N GLY A 199 -16.45 4.16 10.02
CA GLY A 199 -15.53 3.26 9.32
C GLY A 199 -15.69 3.37 7.80
N GLU A 200 -14.59 3.61 7.10
CA GLU A 200 -14.56 3.73 5.65
C GLU A 200 -13.89 2.52 5.00
N ARG A 201 -14.62 1.86 4.11
CA ARG A 201 -14.10 0.76 3.29
C ARG A 201 -13.97 1.17 1.85
N THR A 202 -12.76 1.12 1.30
CA THR A 202 -12.50 1.41 -0.11
C THR A 202 -11.96 0.20 -0.84
N ASN A 203 -12.43 0.04 -2.08
CA ASN A 203 -11.84 -0.87 -3.05
C ASN A 203 -11.28 -0.02 -4.18
N GLU A 204 -9.98 -0.14 -4.42
CA GLU A 204 -9.19 0.76 -5.24
C GLU A 204 -8.44 -0.05 -6.31
N LEU A 205 -8.48 0.41 -7.56
CA LEU A 205 -7.67 -0.09 -8.66
C LEU A 205 -6.75 1.02 -9.12
N GLY A 206 -5.51 0.67 -9.45
CA GLY A 206 -4.52 1.68 -9.80
C GLY A 206 -3.32 1.16 -10.56
N LEU A 207 -2.45 2.12 -10.84
CA LEU A 207 -1.17 1.92 -11.47
C LEU A 207 -0.07 2.45 -10.57
N GLU A 208 1.02 1.70 -10.46
CA GLU A 208 2.28 2.14 -9.86
C GLU A 208 3.37 2.13 -10.93
N PHE A 209 4.14 3.20 -10.96
CA PHE A 209 5.34 3.36 -11.78
C PHE A 209 6.55 3.29 -10.86
N ARG A 210 7.55 2.49 -11.22
CA ARG A 210 8.76 2.32 -10.43
C ARG A 210 10.00 2.56 -11.26
N LEU A 211 10.90 3.39 -10.73
CA LEU A 211 12.20 3.72 -11.31
C LEU A 211 13.31 3.25 -10.34
N GLU A 212 14.07 2.25 -10.77
CA GLU A 212 15.23 1.68 -10.07
C GLU A 212 16.50 2.50 -10.41
N TYR A 213 17.37 2.74 -9.43
CA TYR A 213 18.57 3.59 -9.61
C TYR A 213 19.90 2.90 -9.37
#